data_AF-A0A2G9Y6H7-F1
#
_entry.id   AF-A0A2G9Y6H7-F1
#
_cell.length_a   1.000
_cell.length_b   1.000
_cell.length_c   1.000
_cell.angle_alpha   90.00
_cell.angle_beta   90.00
_cell.angle_gamma   90.00
#
_symmetry.space_group_name_H-M   'P 1'
#
loop_
_entity.id
_entity.type
_entity.pdbx_description
1 polymer ?
#
loop_
_entity_poly.entity_id
_entity_poly.type
_entity_poly.pdbx_seq_one_letter_code
_entity_poly.pdbx_strand_id
1 'polypeptide(L)'
;MKEFTSFLKSGRKRARALGYPTINLEIPRDFDIEEGTYSVEVIVYRRNYQAVMHYGRSPTFGDREKILEVHLLTDFDFSLLRNYQKISVRIKKFLRKNKKFATKKELIDQIKKDINQSQAS
;
A
#
# COMPACT_ATOMS: atom_id res chain seq x y z
N MET A 1 16.28 2.96 -8.35
CA MET A 1 15.13 2.35 -7.62
C MET A 1 15.11 2.97 -6.23
N LYS A 2 13.98 3.52 -5.77
CA LYS A 2 13.88 4.25 -4.48
C LYS A 2 13.42 3.27 -3.38
N GLU A 3 14.14 3.21 -2.27
CA GLU A 3 13.79 2.40 -1.10
C GLU A 3 13.69 3.30 0.13
N PHE A 4 12.75 3.01 1.02
CA PHE A 4 12.59 3.74 2.27
C PHE A 4 12.14 2.81 3.40
N THR A 5 12.42 3.21 4.63
CA THR A 5 11.91 2.53 5.83
C THR A 5 10.87 3.41 6.48
N SER A 6 9.77 2.82 6.94
CA SER A 6 8.71 3.56 7.64
C SER A 6 8.15 2.77 8.81
N PHE A 7 7.67 3.51 9.82
CA PHE A 7 7.01 2.97 10.99
C PHE A 7 5.59 2.51 10.69
N LEU A 8 5.19 1.41 11.33
CA LEU A 8 3.82 0.91 11.28
C LEU A 8 2.91 1.88 12.03
N LYS A 9 1.80 2.25 11.40
CA LYS A 9 0.78 3.14 11.97
C LYS A 9 -0.51 2.38 12.23
N SER A 10 -1.21 2.74 13.31
CA SER A 10 -2.60 2.34 13.49
C SER A 10 -3.48 3.11 12.50
N GLY A 11 -3.83 2.44 11.40
CA GLY A 11 -4.74 2.98 10.39
C GLY A 11 -6.18 2.53 10.57
N ARG A 12 -7.04 2.98 9.65
CA ARG A 12 -8.48 2.70 9.69
C ARG A 12 -8.83 1.27 9.23
N LYS A 13 -7.85 0.51 8.71
CA LYS A 13 -7.97 -0.90 8.28
C LYS A 13 -9.19 -1.18 7.39
N ARG A 14 -9.65 -0.17 6.62
CA ARG A 14 -10.93 -0.18 5.88
C ARG A 14 -10.96 -1.28 4.81
N ALA A 15 -9.84 -1.47 4.11
CA ALA A 15 -9.72 -2.47 3.06
C ALA A 15 -9.75 -3.91 3.61
N ARG A 16 -9.50 -4.13 4.91
CA ARG A 16 -9.62 -5.45 5.56
C ARG A 16 -11.05 -6.01 5.46
N ALA A 17 -12.07 -5.15 5.63
CA ALA A 17 -13.47 -5.55 5.46
C ALA A 17 -13.85 -5.86 4.00
N LEU A 18 -12.96 -5.56 3.05
CA LEU A 18 -13.11 -5.85 1.62
C LEU A 18 -12.32 -7.09 1.20
N GLY A 19 -11.63 -7.77 2.12
CA GLY A 19 -10.72 -8.88 1.81
C GLY A 19 -9.30 -8.45 1.41
N TYR A 20 -8.98 -7.16 1.49
CA TYR A 20 -7.69 -6.59 1.09
C TYR A 20 -6.99 -5.91 2.29
N PRO A 21 -6.43 -6.67 3.26
CA PRO A 21 -5.79 -6.07 4.43
C PRO A 21 -4.60 -5.20 4.02
N THR A 22 -4.54 -3.97 4.55
CA THR A 22 -3.42 -3.04 4.33
C THR A 22 -2.59 -2.83 5.59
N ILE A 23 -1.28 -2.77 5.41
CA ILE A 23 -0.31 -2.24 6.36
C ILE A 23 -0.33 -0.74 6.21
N ASN A 24 -0.58 -0.02 7.30
CA ASN A 24 -0.57 1.43 7.29
C ASN A 24 0.81 1.89 7.78
N LEU A 25 1.38 2.88 7.10
CA LEU A 25 2.72 3.39 7.37
C LEU A 25 2.67 4.88 7.68
N GLU A 26 3.62 5.33 8.50
CA GLU A 26 3.90 6.75 8.60
C GLU A 26 4.47 7.27 7.27
N ILE A 27 4.19 8.52 6.92
CA ILE A 27 4.80 9.13 5.73
C ILE A 27 6.17 9.65 6.17
N PRO A 28 7.29 9.17 5.59
CA PRO A 28 8.61 9.72 5.89
C PRO A 28 8.67 11.23 5.62
N ARG A 29 9.50 11.98 6.36
CA ARG A 29 9.57 13.45 6.21
C ARG A 29 9.94 13.88 4.79
N ASP A 30 10.89 13.19 4.17
CA ASP A 30 11.38 13.49 2.82
C ASP A 30 10.69 12.63 1.74
N PHE A 31 9.43 12.25 1.98
CA PHE A 31 8.67 11.41 1.07
C PHE A 31 8.09 12.20 -0.11
N ASP A 32 8.98 12.54 -1.04
CA ASP A 32 8.67 13.26 -2.27
C ASP A 32 8.55 12.29 -3.46
N ILE A 33 7.32 11.82 -3.69
CA ILE A 33 6.91 11.06 -4.88
C ILE A 33 5.50 11.53 -5.29
N GLU A 34 5.08 11.26 -6.52
CA GLU A 34 3.72 11.58 -6.95
C GLU A 34 2.65 10.83 -6.14
N GLU A 35 1.46 11.42 -5.99
CA GLU A 35 0.33 10.71 -5.37
C GLU A 35 -0.26 9.68 -6.34
N GLY A 36 -0.40 8.44 -5.87
CA GLY A 36 -0.90 7.35 -6.69
C GLY A 36 -0.72 5.97 -6.09
N THR A 37 -0.94 4.98 -6.95
CA THR A 37 -0.70 3.57 -6.66
C THR A 37 0.59 3.13 -7.35
N TYR A 38 1.39 2.35 -6.63
CA TYR A 38 2.69 1.85 -7.04
C TYR A 38 2.77 0.34 -6.84
N SER A 39 3.48 -0.34 -7.73
CA SER A 39 4.04 -1.66 -7.46
C SER A 39 5.28 -1.50 -6.58
N VAL A 40 5.33 -2.25 -5.49
CA VAL A 40 6.43 -2.20 -4.52
C VAL A 40 6.79 -3.60 -4.02
N GLU A 41 7.95 -3.69 -3.40
CA GLU A 41 8.40 -4.87 -2.67
C GLU A 41 8.59 -4.49 -1.20
N VAL A 42 7.92 -5.21 -0.31
CA VAL A 42 8.05 -5.04 1.13
C VAL A 42 9.07 -6.02 1.67
N ILE A 43 9.98 -5.53 2.50
CA ILE A 43 11.05 -6.34 3.07
C ILE A 43 10.77 -6.49 4.57
N VAL A 44 10.49 -7.73 5.01
CA VAL A 44 10.29 -8.11 6.42
C VAL A 44 11.09 -9.38 6.69
N TYR A 45 11.83 -9.45 7.80
CA TYR A 45 12.65 -10.64 8.14
C TYR A 45 13.60 -11.11 7.01
N ARG A 46 14.17 -10.17 6.25
CA ARG A 46 15.01 -10.46 5.05
C ARG A 46 14.28 -11.24 3.95
N ARG A 47 12.95 -11.31 4.00
CA ARG A 47 12.09 -11.81 2.93
C ARG A 47 11.46 -10.65 2.20
N ASN A 48 11.29 -10.84 0.90
CA ASN A 48 10.67 -9.88 0.02
C ASN A 48 9.25 -10.33 -0.30
N TYR A 49 8.31 -9.41 -0.20
CA TYR A 49 6.89 -9.64 -0.47
C TYR A 49 6.43 -8.66 -1.53
N GLN A 50 5.87 -9.17 -2.61
CA GLN A 50 5.25 -8.33 -3.65
C GLN A 50 4.04 -7.64 -3.07
N ALA A 51 3.87 -6.36 -3.40
CA ALA A 51 2.83 -5.53 -2.83
C ALA A 51 2.42 -4.40 -3.78
N VAL A 52 1.23 -3.85 -3.54
CA VAL A 52 0.84 -2.54 -4.06
C VAL A 52 0.80 -1.53 -2.93
N MET A 53 1.38 -0.37 -3.18
CA MET A 53 1.40 0.77 -2.25
C MET A 53 0.53 1.88 -2.79
N HIS A 54 -0.30 2.45 -1.94
CA HIS A 54 -1.00 3.70 -2.20
C HIS A 54 -0.37 4.81 -1.38
N TYR A 55 -0.04 5.92 -2.03
CA TYR A 55 0.38 7.16 -1.41
C TYR A 55 -0.51 8.32 -1.87
N GLY A 56 -1.03 9.09 -0.92
CA GLY A 56 -1.78 10.31 -1.18
C GLY A 56 -3.13 10.33 -0.50
N ARG A 57 -3.99 11.25 -0.92
CA ARG A 57 -5.36 11.36 -0.39
C ARG A 57 -6.27 10.38 -1.13
N SER A 58 -7.19 9.72 -0.41
CA SER A 58 -8.23 8.91 -1.04
C SER A 58 -9.50 9.74 -1.29
N PRO A 59 -9.82 10.12 -2.54
CA PRO A 59 -11.03 10.89 -2.83
C PRO A 59 -12.30 10.07 -2.60
N THR A 60 -12.19 8.75 -2.64
CA THR A 60 -13.29 7.80 -2.41
C THR A 60 -13.76 7.82 -0.96
N PHE A 61 -12.88 8.13 0.00
CA PHE A 61 -13.20 8.19 1.43
C PHE A 61 -13.21 9.61 2.00
N GLY A 62 -12.97 10.63 1.17
CA GLY A 62 -12.94 12.03 1.59
C GLY A 62 -11.77 12.36 2.54
N ASP A 63 -10.66 11.62 2.45
CA ASP A 63 -9.53 11.82 3.35
C ASP A 63 -8.85 13.17 3.05
N ARG A 64 -8.72 14.01 4.09
CA ARG A 64 -8.08 15.35 4.00
C ARG A 64 -6.56 15.25 4.07
N GLU A 65 -6.05 14.25 4.76
CA GLU A 65 -4.63 13.97 4.94
C GLU A 65 -4.15 12.91 3.94
N LYS A 66 -2.86 12.98 3.58
CA LYS A 66 -2.23 11.91 2.80
C LYS A 66 -2.08 10.67 3.67
N ILE A 67 -2.31 9.52 3.09
CA ILE A 67 -2.07 8.21 3.70
C ILE A 67 -0.99 7.46 2.91
N LEU A 68 -0.34 6.53 3.59
CA LEU A 68 0.60 5.58 3.00
C LEU A 68 0.18 4.18 3.43
N GLU A 69 -0.34 3.42 2.49
CA GLU A 69 -0.86 2.07 2.75
C GLU A 69 -0.22 1.07 1.80
N VAL A 70 0.09 -0.12 2.30
CA VAL A 70 0.65 -1.22 1.51
C VAL A 70 -0.21 -2.46 1.64
N HIS A 71 -0.55 -3.07 0.51
CA HIS A 71 -1.26 -4.33 0.44
C HIS A 71 -0.34 -5.40 -0.14
N LEU A 72 -0.03 -6.42 0.66
CA LEU A 72 0.79 -7.56 0.23
C LEU A 72 -0.03 -8.47 -0.69
N LEU A 73 0.57 -8.92 -1.80
CA LEU A 73 -0.08 -9.74 -2.84
C LEU A 73 0.04 -11.24 -2.57
N THR A 74 0.80 -11.61 -1.56
CA THR A 74 1.07 -12.99 -1.15
C THR A 74 0.50 -13.23 0.23
N ASP A 75 0.18 -14.47 0.54
CA ASP A 75 -0.16 -14.87 1.90
C ASP A 75 0.97 -14.47 2.85
N PHE A 76 0.65 -13.56 3.77
CA PHE A 76 1.58 -13.03 4.75
C PHE A 76 0.95 -13.16 6.13
N ASP A 77 1.65 -13.85 7.02
CA ASP A 77 1.26 -13.88 8.41
C ASP A 77 1.53 -12.52 9.07
N PHE A 78 0.48 -11.72 9.20
CA PHE A 78 0.53 -10.42 9.87
C PHE A 78 0.98 -10.50 11.34
N SER A 79 0.98 -11.68 11.97
CA SER A 79 1.57 -11.88 13.29
C SER A 79 3.06 -11.53 13.31
N LEU A 80 3.76 -11.72 12.18
CA LEU A 80 5.16 -11.38 11.99
C LEU A 80 5.45 -9.90 12.20
N LEU A 81 4.46 -9.01 12.03
CA LEU A 81 4.63 -7.58 12.26
C LEU A 81 4.48 -7.18 13.73
N ARG A 82 3.99 -8.05 14.63
CA ARG A 82 3.72 -7.68 16.04
C ARG A 82 4.98 -7.26 16.79
N ASN A 83 6.13 -7.78 16.40
CA ASN A 83 7.43 -7.46 17.02
C ASN A 83 8.18 -6.34 16.27
N TYR A 84 7.58 -5.75 15.23
CA TYR A 84 8.22 -4.72 14.42
C TYR A 84 7.52 -3.39 14.58
N GLN A 85 8.33 -2.36 14.74
CA GLN A 85 7.85 -0.99 14.68
C GLN A 85 7.98 -0.41 13.27
N LYS A 86 8.80 -1.01 12.38
CA LYS A 86 9.09 -0.50 11.03
C LYS A 86 9.28 -1.58 9.99
N ILE A 87 9.01 -1.26 8.72
CA ILE A 87 9.28 -2.09 7.55
C ILE A 87 10.01 -1.31 6.47
N SER A 88 10.74 -1.99 5.59
CA SER A 88 11.33 -1.39 4.40
C SER A 88 10.47 -1.65 3.17
N VAL A 89 10.37 -0.65 2.31
CA VAL A 89 9.56 -0.68 1.09
C VAL A 89 10.40 -0.18 -0.07
N ARG A 90 10.48 -0.98 -1.12
CA ARG A 90 11.20 -0.69 -2.35
C ARG A 90 10.20 -0.40 -3.46
N ILE A 91 10.21 0.83 -3.98
CA ILE A 91 9.32 1.27 -5.05
C ILE A 91 9.84 0.75 -6.39
N LYS A 92 9.01 -0.04 -7.08
CA LYS A 92 9.35 -0.63 -8.38
C LYS A 92 8.81 0.22 -9.52
N LYS A 93 7.51 0.52 -9.52
CA LYS A 93 6.82 1.13 -10.67
C LYS A 93 5.59 1.93 -10.25
N PHE A 94 5.37 3.07 -10.88
CA PHE A 94 4.11 3.79 -10.79
C PHE A 94 3.03 3.10 -11.64
N LEU A 95 1.89 2.78 -11.05
CA LEU A 95 0.79 2.10 -11.73
C LEU A 95 -0.26 3.09 -12.23
N ARG A 96 -0.67 4.03 -11.38
CA ARG A 96 -1.70 5.03 -11.73
C ARG A 96 -1.82 6.16 -10.71
N LYS A 97 -2.40 7.27 -11.15
CA LYS A 97 -2.88 8.36 -10.29
C LYS A 97 -4.07 7.93 -9.41
N ASN A 98 -4.34 8.74 -8.39
CA ASN A 98 -5.50 8.58 -7.52
C ASN A 98 -6.81 8.68 -8.32
N LYS A 99 -7.74 7.77 -8.04
CA LYS A 99 -9.03 7.67 -8.72
C LYS A 99 -10.14 7.58 -7.68
N LYS A 100 -11.22 8.34 -7.88
CA LYS A 100 -12.46 8.20 -7.12
C LYS A 100 -13.26 7.05 -7.70
N PHE A 101 -13.83 6.22 -6.83
CA PHE A 101 -14.75 5.16 -7.24
C PHE A 101 -16.15 5.48 -6.71
N ALA A 102 -17.17 5.30 -7.54
CA ALA A 102 -18.56 5.55 -7.16
C ALA A 102 -19.11 4.38 -6.32
N THR A 103 -18.57 3.16 -6.54
CA THR A 103 -19.03 1.96 -5.85
C THR A 103 -17.88 1.15 -5.24
N LYS A 104 -18.21 0.34 -4.22
CA LYS A 104 -17.28 -0.64 -3.64
C LYS A 104 -16.81 -1.66 -4.67
N LYS A 105 -17.66 -2.06 -5.62
CA LYS A 105 -17.32 -3.01 -6.69
C LYS A 105 -16.24 -2.43 -7.60
N GLU A 106 -16.39 -1.19 -8.06
CA GLU A 106 -15.39 -0.52 -8.89
C GLU A 106 -14.02 -0.40 -8.20
N LEU A 107 -14.01 -0.08 -6.90
CA LEU A 107 -12.78 -0.05 -6.11
C LEU A 107 -12.10 -1.43 -6.08
N ILE A 108 -12.86 -2.49 -5.82
CA ILE A 108 -12.33 -3.87 -5.78
C ILE A 108 -11.80 -4.29 -7.15
N ASP A 109 -12.55 -4.01 -8.22
CA ASP A 109 -12.14 -4.36 -9.59
C ASP A 109 -10.87 -3.61 -9.99
N GLN A 110 -10.70 -2.36 -9.55
CA GLN A 110 -9.45 -1.64 -9.77
C GLN A 110 -8.29 -2.21 -8.95
N ILE A 111 -8.51 -2.56 -7.67
CA ILE A 111 -7.48 -3.19 -6.85
C ILE A 111 -6.97 -4.46 -7.55
N LYS A 112 -7.87 -5.32 -8.05
CA LYS A 112 -7.49 -6.53 -8.79
C LYS A 112 -6.63 -6.23 -10.03
N LYS A 113 -6.98 -5.17 -10.79
CA LYS A 113 -6.17 -4.73 -11.94
C LYS A 113 -4.77 -4.28 -11.52
N ASP A 114 -4.69 -3.49 -10.45
CA ASP A 114 -3.42 -2.98 -9.92
C ASP A 114 -2.52 -4.14 -9.44
N ILE A 115 -3.12 -5.15 -8.79
CA ILE A 115 -2.43 -6.39 -8.36
C ILE A 115 -1.88 -7.15 -9.56
N ASN A 116 -2.71 -7.41 -10.57
CA ASN A 116 -2.29 -8.14 -11.78
C ASN A 116 -1.16 -7.40 -12.51
N GLN A 117 -1.24 -6.07 -12.61
CA GLN A 117 -0.19 -5.27 -13.24
C GLN A 117 1.12 -5.29 -12.45
N SER A 118 1.04 -5.33 -11.10
CA SER A 118 2.20 -5.45 -10.24
C SER A 118 2.88 -6.81 -10.33
N GLN A 119 2.15 -7.90 -10.57
CA GLN A 119 2.73 -9.24 -10.72
C GLN A 119 3.40 -9.47 -12.09
N ALA A 120 3.01 -8.70 -13.10
CA ALA A 120 3.54 -8.77 -14.46
C ALA A 120 4.73 -7.83 -14.73
N SER A 121 5.22 -7.11 -13.70
CA SER A 121 6.31 -6.12 -13.80
C SER A 121 7.53 -6.57 -13.00
#